data_AF-A0A926WB38-F1
#
_entry.id   AF-A0A926WB38-F1
#
_cell.length_a   1.000
_cell.length_b   1.000
_cell.length_c   1.000
_cell.angle_alpha   90.00
_cell.angle_beta   90.00
_cell.angle_gamma   90.00
#
_symmetry.space_group_name_H-M   'P 1'
#
loop_
_entity.id
_entity.type
_entity.pdbx_description
1 polymer ?
#
loop_
_entity_poly.entity_id
_entity_poly.type
_entity_poly.pdbx_seq_one_letter_code
_entity_poly.pdbx_strand_id
1 'polypeptide(L)'
;MYALASDHILHFRISERPSGVRLTMWELAPARANQLKPYLYVINYYLNSLEEARGFLRQHLIINGASGVAKLDIPFEGKVRVMPYPTWNSCEIMG
;
A
#
# COMPACT_ATOMS: atom_id res chain seq x y z
N MET A 1 -16.33 7.87 16.68
CA MET A 1 -16.17 6.44 16.36
C MET A 1 -14.97 6.32 15.44
N TYR A 2 -13.83 5.83 15.95
CA TYR A 2 -12.68 5.52 15.11
C TYR A 2 -12.97 4.20 14.41
N ALA A 3 -13.03 4.21 13.08
CA ALA A 3 -13.17 2.98 12.31
C ALA A 3 -11.98 2.08 12.65
N LEU A 4 -12.26 0.90 13.21
CA LEU A 4 -11.27 -0.15 13.40
C LEU A 4 -10.56 -0.34 12.06
N ALA A 5 -9.24 -0.13 12.07
CA ALA A 5 -8.39 -0.32 10.91
C ALA A 5 -8.74 -1.71 10.34
N SER A 6 -9.36 -1.74 9.17
CA SER A 6 -9.79 -2.98 8.55
C SER A 6 -8.59 -3.58 7.83
N ASP A 7 -8.63 -4.86 7.50
CA ASP A 7 -7.67 -5.40 6.54
C ASP A 7 -7.87 -4.68 5.20
N HIS A 8 -6.87 -3.93 4.76
CA HIS A 8 -6.94 -3.15 3.54
C HIS A 8 -5.95 -3.68 2.50
N ILE A 9 -6.40 -3.84 1.25
CA ILE A 9 -5.54 -4.25 0.13
C ILE A 9 -5.18 -3.00 -0.67
N LEU A 10 -3.95 -2.54 -0.51
CA LEU A 10 -3.38 -1.46 -1.31
C LEU A 10 -2.83 -2.03 -2.61
N HIS A 11 -3.44 -1.65 -3.72
CA HIS A 11 -2.91 -1.91 -5.04
C HIS A 11 -1.96 -0.79 -5.46
N PHE A 12 -0.90 -1.14 -6.17
CA PHE A 12 0.04 -0.17 -6.71
C PHE A 12 0.46 -0.52 -8.12
N ARG A 13 0.80 0.51 -8.90
CA ARG A 13 1.39 0.40 -10.23
C ARG A 13 2.37 1.55 -10.45
N ILE A 14 3.54 1.21 -10.94
CA ILE A 14 4.59 2.11 -11.39
C ILE A 14 4.58 2.05 -12.92
N SER A 15 4.45 3.20 -13.57
CA SER A 15 4.43 3.30 -15.03
C SER A 15 5.43 4.36 -15.47
N GLU A 16 6.35 3.97 -16.35
CA GLU A 16 7.29 4.89 -16.96
C GLU A 16 6.58 5.70 -18.06
N ARG A 17 6.85 7.00 -18.09
CA ARG A 17 6.31 7.97 -19.04
C ARG A 17 7.49 8.74 -19.64
N PRO A 18 7.33 9.33 -20.84
CA PRO A 18 8.38 10.16 -21.44
C PRO A 18 8.82 11.34 -20.55
N SER A 19 7.93 11.78 -19.66
CA SER A 19 8.13 12.90 -18.73
C SER A 19 8.53 12.49 -17.31
N GLY A 20 8.81 11.20 -17.05
CA GLY A 20 9.18 10.70 -15.72
C GLY A 20 8.45 9.40 -15.36
N VAL A 21 8.23 9.16 -14.07
CA VAL A 21 7.59 7.95 -13.56
C VAL A 21 6.31 8.29 -12.83
N ARG A 22 5.25 7.52 -13.08
CA ARG A 22 3.97 7.64 -12.38
C ARG A 22 3.79 6.47 -11.44
N LEU A 23 3.66 6.75 -10.15
CA LEU A 23 3.22 5.79 -9.13
C LEU A 23 1.73 6.01 -8.86
N THR A 24 0.92 5.02 -9.18
CA THR A 24 -0.52 5.00 -8.87
C THR A 24 -0.76 4.01 -7.74
N MET A 25 -1.43 4.45 -6.68
CA MET A 25 -1.85 3.62 -5.55
C MET A 25 -3.36 3.71 -5.41
N TRP A 26 -4.03 2.59 -5.19
CA TRP A 26 -5.48 2.57 -5.00
C TRP A 26 -5.91 1.45 -4.07
N GLU A 27 -7.04 1.67 -3.40
CA GLU A 27 -7.69 0.68 -2.57
C GLU A 27 -9.11 0.47 -3.06
N LEU A 28 -9.52 -0.79 -3.16
CA LEU A 28 -10.88 -1.14 -3.52
C LEU A 28 -11.80 -0.95 -2.32
N ALA A 29 -12.95 -0.32 -2.55
CA ALA A 29 -13.96 -0.25 -1.50
C ALA A 29 -14.59 -1.64 -1.29
N PRO A 30 -14.94 -2.02 -0.05
CA PRO A 30 -15.67 -3.25 0.21
C PRO A 30 -17.00 -3.20 -0.58
N ALA A 31 -17.25 -4.24 -1.39
CA ALA A 31 -18.37 -4.28 -2.32
C ALA A 31 -19.69 -4.02 -1.58
N ARG A 32 -20.26 -2.82 -1.75
CA ARG A 32 -21.63 -2.50 -1.34
C ARG A 32 -22.50 -2.43 -2.58
N ALA A 33 -23.72 -2.94 -2.47
CA ALA A 33 -24.67 -3.10 -3.57
C ALA A 33 -25.06 -1.81 -4.33
N ASN A 34 -24.53 -0.64 -3.97
CA ASN A 34 -24.94 0.66 -4.53
C ASN A 34 -23.78 1.66 -4.70
N GLN A 35 -22.54 1.21 -4.85
CA GLN A 35 -21.38 2.11 -4.91
C GLN A 35 -21.06 2.52 -6.35
N LEU A 36 -21.19 3.83 -6.65
CA LEU A 36 -20.88 4.44 -7.96
C LEU A 36 -19.38 4.40 -8.33
N LYS A 37 -18.49 4.23 -7.35
CA LYS A 37 -17.04 4.18 -7.56
C LYS A 37 -16.45 2.93 -6.88
N PRO A 38 -15.65 2.12 -7.61
CA PRO A 38 -15.12 0.87 -7.08
C PRO A 38 -13.93 1.05 -6.12
N TYR A 39 -13.47 2.28 -5.91
CA TYR A 39 -12.28 2.60 -5.13
C TYR A 39 -12.62 3.41 -3.88
N LEU A 40 -12.00 3.07 -2.75
CA LEU A 40 -12.03 3.86 -1.51
C LEU A 40 -11.18 5.11 -1.66
N TYR A 41 -9.99 4.96 -2.26
CA TYR A 41 -9.14 6.05 -2.73
C TYR A 41 -8.29 5.62 -3.93
N VAL A 42 -7.87 6.60 -4.72
CA VAL A 42 -6.84 6.48 -5.75
C VAL A 42 -5.95 7.70 -5.68
N ILE A 43 -4.64 7.51 -5.66
CA ILE A 43 -3.65 8.58 -5.58
C ILE A 43 -2.63 8.35 -6.69
N ASN A 44 -2.23 9.44 -7.34
CA ASN A 44 -1.24 9.43 -8.41
C ASN A 44 -0.09 10.37 -8.04
N TYR A 45 1.10 9.81 -7.92
CA TYR A 45 2.35 10.54 -7.72
C TYR A 45 3.14 10.56 -9.02
N TYR A 46 3.68 11.73 -9.35
CA TYR A 46 4.59 11.91 -10.48
C TYR A 46 5.98 12.16 -9.90
N LEU A 47 6.90 11.29 -10.26
CA LEU A 47 8.25 11.20 -9.72
C LEU A 47 9.25 11.21 -10.87
N ASN A 48 10.50 11.56 -10.59
CA ASN A 48 11.50 11.79 -11.63
C ASN A 48 12.17 10.48 -12.07
N SER A 49 12.16 9.45 -11.22
CA SER A 49 12.81 8.16 -11.50
C SER A 49 12.07 6.96 -10.91
N LEU A 50 12.40 5.78 -11.44
CA LEU A 50 11.88 4.50 -10.94
C LEU A 50 12.33 4.24 -9.50
N GLU A 51 13.58 4.61 -9.18
CA GLU A 51 14.15 4.43 -7.86
C GLU A 51 13.44 5.29 -6.81
N GLU A 52 13.13 6.53 -7.17
CA GLU A 52 12.33 7.44 -6.34
C GLU A 52 10.92 6.89 -6.10
N ALA A 53 10.27 6.34 -7.14
CA ALA A 53 8.96 5.68 -7.01
C ALA A 53 8.98 4.48 -6.08
N ARG A 54 10.01 3.64 -6.17
CA ARG A 54 10.18 2.48 -5.28
C ARG A 54 10.48 2.93 -3.85
N GLY A 55 11.33 3.93 -3.66
CA GLY A 55 11.65 4.50 -2.35
C GLY A 55 10.42 5.09 -1.67
N PHE A 56 9.64 5.89 -2.40
CA PHE A 56 8.40 6.48 -1.91
C PHE A 56 7.37 5.42 -1.52
N LEU A 57 7.18 4.41 -2.37
CA LEU A 57 6.27 3.30 -2.07
C LEU A 57 6.71 2.51 -0.83
N ARG A 58 8.02 2.24 -0.66
CA ARG A 58 8.54 1.58 0.55
C ARG A 58 8.25 2.40 1.80
N GLN A 59 8.56 3.70 1.79
CA GLN A 59 8.29 4.57 2.92
C GLN A 59 6.80 4.61 3.26
N HIS A 60 5.94 4.74 2.24
CA HIS A 60 4.49 4.72 2.42
C HIS A 60 4.03 3.42 3.09
N LEU A 61 4.53 2.27 2.64
CA LEU A 61 4.20 0.96 3.20
C LEU A 61 4.72 0.78 4.63
N ILE A 62 5.93 1.24 4.93
CA ILE A 62 6.51 1.19 6.29
C ILE A 62 5.68 2.02 7.27
N ILE A 63 5.28 3.24 6.88
CA ILE A 63 4.43 4.12 7.71
C ILE A 63 3.07 3.47 8.00
N ASN A 64 2.52 2.75 7.02
CA ASN A 64 1.28 1.99 7.17
C ASN A 64 1.45 0.64 7.88
N GLY A 65 2.61 0.36 8.48
CA GLY A 65 2.82 -0.84 9.30
C GLY A 65 3.26 -2.09 8.54
N ALA A 66 3.58 -1.99 7.24
CA ALA A 66 4.07 -3.12 6.47
C ALA A 66 5.56 -3.37 6.78
N SER A 67 5.84 -4.15 7.82
CA SER A 67 7.19 -4.38 8.36
C SER A 67 8.08 -5.26 7.46
N GLY A 68 7.52 -5.94 6.46
CA GLY A 68 8.24 -6.84 5.56
C GLY A 68 8.81 -6.19 4.29
N VAL A 69 8.39 -4.97 3.95
CA VAL A 69 8.57 -4.43 2.58
C VAL A 69 9.96 -3.81 2.35
N ALA A 70 10.72 -3.54 3.42
CA ALA A 70 12.03 -2.88 3.32
C ALA A 70 13.05 -3.66 2.47
N LYS A 71 12.94 -5.00 2.40
CA LYS A 71 13.84 -5.88 1.64
C LYS A 71 13.21 -6.51 0.39
N LEU A 72 11.97 -6.17 0.06
CA LEU A 72 11.32 -6.71 -1.14
C LEU A 72 11.76 -5.96 -2.40
N ASP A 73 12.03 -6.73 -3.44
CA ASP A 73 12.09 -6.21 -4.80
C ASP A 73 10.68 -5.81 -5.21
N ILE A 74 10.48 -4.53 -5.50
CA ILE A 74 9.16 -3.99 -5.79
C ILE A 74 8.91 -4.12 -7.30
N PRO A 75 7.96 -4.97 -7.72
CA PRO A 75 7.59 -5.10 -9.13
C PRO A 75 6.93 -3.80 -9.64
N PHE A 76 6.75 -3.70 -10.96
CA PHE A 76 6.04 -2.57 -11.56
C PHE A 76 4.55 -2.51 -11.18
N GLU A 77 3.95 -3.63 -10.79
CA GLU A 77 2.60 -3.64 -10.27
C GLU A 77 2.42 -4.75 -9.24
N GLY A 78 1.49 -4.54 -8.31
CA GLY A 78 1.20 -5.52 -7.29
C GLY A 78 0.12 -5.07 -6.32
N LYS A 79 -0.06 -5.88 -5.29
CA LYS A 79 -0.96 -5.59 -4.17
C LYS A 79 -0.27 -5.94 -2.86
N VAL A 80 -0.46 -5.09 -1.86
CA VAL A 80 0.04 -5.29 -0.51
C VAL A 80 -1.15 -5.32 0.43
N ARG A 81 -1.22 -6.36 1.26
CA ARG A 81 -2.18 -6.41 2.36
C ARG A 81 -1.60 -5.64 3.54
N VAL A 82 -2.23 -4.54 3.89
CA VAL A 82 -1.91 -3.77 5.10
C VAL A 82 -2.76 -4.34 6.23
N MET A 83 -2.09 -4.91 7.24
CA MET A 83 -2.76 -5.48 8.40
C MET A 83 -2.82 -4.45 9.53
N PRO A 84 -3.96 -4.30 10.20
CA PRO A 84 -4.19 -3.24 11.19
C PRO A 84 -3.50 -3.45 12.54
N TYR A 85 -3.00 -4.66 12.79
CA TYR A 85 -2.34 -5.04 14.03
C TYR A 85 -0.87 -5.36 13.78
N PRO A 86 0.04 -4.99 14.70
CA PRO A 86 1.35 -5.61 14.72
C PRO A 86 1.16 -7.11 14.94
N THR A 87 1.46 -7.92 13.92
CA THR A 87 1.50 -9.38 14.05
C THR A 87 2.77 -9.86 14.74
N TRP A 88 3.40 -9.02 15.58
CA TRP A 88 4.37 -9.52 16.53
C TRP A 88 3.61 -10.47 17.42
N ASN A 89 3.85 -11.77 17.21
CA ASN A 89 3.51 -12.79 18.19
C ASN A 89 3.86 -12.20 19.54
N SER A 90 2.84 -12.06 20.39
CA SER A 90 3.01 -12.09 21.83
C SER A 90 3.93 -13.28 22.08
N CYS A 91 5.21 -13.03 22.31
CA CYS A 91 6.06 -14.02 22.90
C CYS A 91 5.50 -14.14 24.31
N GLU A 92 4.57 -15.08 24.51
CA GLU A 92 4.23 -15.57 25.83
C GLU A 92 5.51 -16.16 26.40
N ILE A 93 6.30 -15.32 27.07
CA ILE A 93 7.25 -15.79 28.05
C ILE A 93 6.44 -15.93 29.33
N MET A 94 5.69 -17.04 29.43
CA MET A 94 5.42 -17.62 30.74
C MET A 94 6.76 -18.12 31.27
N GLY A 95 7.27 -17.44 32.28
CA GLY A 95 8.43 -17.82 33.08
C GLY A 95 8.27 -17.27 34.48
#